data_AF-N8ZPK0-F1
#
_entry.id   AF-N8ZPK0-F1
#
_cell.length_a   1.000
_cell.length_b   1.000
_cell.length_c   1.000
_cell.angle_alpha   90.00
_cell.angle_beta   90.00
_cell.angle_gamma   90.00
#
_symmetry.space_group_name_H-M   'P 1'
#
loop_
_entity.id
_entity.type
_entity.pdbx_description
1 polymer ?
#
loop_
_entity_poly.entity_id
_entity_poly.type
_entity_poly.pdbx_seq_one_letter_code
_entity_poly.pdbx_strand_id
1 'polypeptide(L)'
;MELWVDMINSTNFEKVFYFSLAVLFSFLSSWYYQSLIHIPFNKDIVFGSIITGCGIFIFVFATFWWSFPSAILSGIFGGVFFTRKVT
;
A
#
# COMPACT_ATOMS: atom_id res chain seq x y z
N MET A 1 -19.77 -9.96 -6.89
CA MET A 1 -20.58 -8.80 -7.33
C MET A 1 -20.88 -7.86 -6.17
N GLU A 2 -21.11 -8.38 -4.95
CA GLU A 2 -21.39 -7.58 -3.74
C GLU A 2 -20.24 -6.64 -3.31
N LEU A 3 -18.98 -7.09 -3.38
CA LEU A 3 -17.82 -6.31 -2.94
C LEU A 3 -17.62 -4.97 -3.68
N TRP A 4 -17.98 -4.92 -4.97
CA TRP A 4 -17.92 -3.70 -5.78
C TRP A 4 -19.02 -2.71 -5.39
N VAL A 5 -20.17 -3.21 -4.94
CA VAL A 5 -21.32 -2.41 -4.51
C VAL A 5 -21.07 -1.81 -3.13
N ASP A 6 -20.51 -2.58 -2.21
CA ASP A 6 -20.11 -2.10 -0.87
C ASP A 6 -19.11 -0.95 -0.95
N MET A 7 -18.22 -1.01 -1.93
CA MET A 7 -17.21 0.01 -2.21
C MET A 7 -17.80 1.28 -2.85
N ILE A 8 -18.72 1.16 -3.82
CA ILE A 8 -19.41 2.33 -4.39
C ILE A 8 -20.21 3.04 -3.29
N ASN A 9 -20.90 2.26 -2.47
CA ASN A 9 -21.71 2.73 -1.35
C ASN A 9 -20.89 3.19 -0.14
N SER A 10 -19.59 2.83 -0.08
CA SER A 10 -18.70 3.26 1.00
C SER A 10 -18.52 4.77 0.95
N THR A 11 -18.42 5.35 2.14
CA THR A 11 -18.29 6.80 2.28
C THR A 11 -16.95 7.27 1.71
N ASN A 12 -16.92 8.50 1.19
CA ASN A 12 -15.68 9.13 0.72
C ASN A 12 -14.61 9.19 1.84
N PHE A 13 -15.04 9.26 3.10
CA PHE A 13 -14.15 9.22 4.25
C PHE A 13 -13.42 7.87 4.38
N GLU A 14 -14.13 6.75 4.27
CA GLU A 14 -13.52 5.41 4.29
C GLU A 14 -12.54 5.21 3.13
N LYS A 15 -12.89 5.71 1.93
CA LYS A 15 -12.01 5.66 0.75
C LYS A 15 -10.69 6.37 1.00
N VAL A 16 -10.75 7.60 1.53
CA VAL A 16 -9.56 8.38 1.88
C VAL A 16 -8.79 7.74 3.04
N PHE A 17 -9.49 7.16 4.02
CA PHE A 17 -8.86 6.50 5.15
C PHE A 17 -8.07 5.25 4.74
N TYR A 18 -8.65 4.36 3.92
CA TYR A 18 -7.94 3.17 3.44
C TYR A 18 -6.79 3.52 2.50
N PHE A 19 -6.99 4.52 1.64
CA PHE A 19 -5.91 5.00 0.78
C PHE A 19 -4.74 5.59 1.59
N SER A 20 -5.03 6.42 2.60
CA SER A 20 -3.98 6.99 3.45
C SER A 20 -3.26 5.91 4.28
N LEU A 21 -3.97 4.87 4.75
CA LEU A 21 -3.35 3.70 5.36
C LEU A 21 -2.40 2.97 4.40
N ALA A 22 -2.83 2.71 3.17
CA ALA A 22 -1.99 2.04 2.18
C ALA A 22 -0.69 2.84 1.91
N VAL A 23 -0.80 4.17 1.80
CA VAL A 23 0.36 5.07 1.66
C VAL A 23 1.28 5.01 2.88
N LEU A 24 0.72 5.15 4.09
CA LEU A 24 1.48 5.12 5.34
C LEU A 24 2.22 3.80 5.53
N PHE A 25 1.53 2.67 5.32
CA PHE A 25 2.15 1.35 5.46
C PHE A 25 3.18 1.07 4.37
N SER A 26 3.00 1.57 3.14
CA SER A 26 4.02 1.48 2.08
C SER A 26 5.28 2.28 2.40
N PHE A 27 5.11 3.46 3.00
CA PHE A 27 6.20 4.30 3.47
C PHE A 27 6.96 3.62 4.62
N LEU A 28 6.24 3.21 5.67
CA LEU A 28 6.80 2.57 6.86
C LEU A 28 7.56 1.29 6.53
N SER A 29 6.97 0.42 5.71
CA SER A 29 7.59 -0.84 5.32
C SER A 29 8.82 -0.65 4.44
N SER A 30 8.81 0.30 3.50
CA SER A 30 9.98 0.65 2.69
C SER A 30 11.12 1.22 3.54
N TRP A 31 10.80 2.16 4.43
CA TRP A 31 11.78 2.72 5.35
C TRP A 31 12.35 1.65 6.30
N TYR A 32 11.48 0.82 6.87
CA TYR A 32 11.90 -0.27 7.74
C TYR A 32 12.81 -1.26 7.00
N TYR A 33 12.48 -1.60 5.75
CA TYR A 33 13.29 -2.50 4.94
C TYR A 33 14.67 -1.91 4.61
N GLN A 34 14.74 -0.63 4.22
CA GLN A 34 16.02 0.08 4.00
C GLN A 34 16.87 0.11 5.27
N SER A 35 16.24 0.30 6.44
CA SER A 35 16.90 0.26 7.74
C SER A 35 17.48 -1.13 8.03
N LEU A 36 16.71 -2.20 7.79
CA LEU A 36 17.16 -3.57 8.00
C LEU A 36 18.38 -3.95 7.16
N ILE A 37 18.42 -3.50 5.91
CA ILE A 37 19.52 -3.80 4.98
C ILE A 37 20.66 -2.77 5.03
N HIS A 38 20.64 -1.87 6.02
CA HIS A 38 21.69 -0.87 6.29
C HIS A 38 21.96 0.09 5.11
N ILE A 39 20.93 0.39 4.32
CA ILE A 39 21.04 1.32 3.19
C ILE A 39 20.60 2.71 3.62
N PRO A 40 21.32 3.77 3.21
CA PRO A 40 20.90 5.14 3.49
C PRO A 40 19.51 5.41 2.94
N PHE A 41 18.70 6.12 3.71
CA PHE A 41 17.32 6.42 3.34
C PHE A 41 17.24 7.08 1.95
N ASN A 42 16.59 6.38 1.01
CA ASN A 42 16.43 6.86 -0.35
C ASN A 42 14.95 7.18 -0.63
N LYS A 43 14.67 8.47 -0.82
CA LYS A 43 13.35 9.03 -1.09
C LYS A 43 12.73 8.47 -2.38
N ASP A 44 13.53 8.20 -3.41
CA ASP A 44 13.05 7.71 -4.70
C ASP A 44 12.53 6.28 -4.57
N ILE A 45 13.22 5.45 -3.79
CA ILE A 45 12.81 4.07 -3.51
C ILE A 45 11.51 4.06 -2.68
N VAL A 46 11.39 4.95 -1.71
CA VAL A 46 10.19 5.10 -0.89
C VAL A 46 9.01 5.58 -1.73
N PHE A 47 9.23 6.54 -2.63
CA PHE A 47 8.19 7.04 -3.53
C PHE A 47 7.71 5.96 -4.50
N GLY A 48 8.64 5.20 -5.09
CA GLY A 48 8.30 4.05 -5.94
C GLY A 48 7.59 2.92 -5.18
N SER A 49 7.94 2.73 -3.91
CA SER A 49 7.24 1.80 -3.01
C SER A 49 5.80 2.24 -2.75
N ILE A 50 5.56 3.53 -2.50
CA ILE A 50 4.20 4.08 -2.33
C ILE A 50 3.38 3.89 -3.60
N ILE A 51 3.94 4.20 -4.78
CA ILE A 51 3.24 3.99 -6.07
C ILE A 51 2.89 2.51 -6.25
N THR A 52 3.83 1.63 -5.96
CA THR A 52 3.64 0.17 -6.10
C THR A 52 2.62 -0.36 -5.09
N GLY A 53 2.67 0.09 -3.84
CA GLY A 53 1.71 -0.26 -2.78
C GLY A 53 0.30 0.26 -3.08
N CYS A 54 0.17 1.49 -3.59
CA CYS A 54 -1.11 2.01 -4.10
C CYS A 54 -1.61 1.21 -5.31
N GLY A 55 -0.72 0.84 -6.24
CA GLY A 55 -1.07 0.01 -7.40
C GLY A 55 -1.57 -1.38 -6.99
N ILE A 56 -0.89 -2.03 -6.04
CA ILE A 56 -1.32 -3.30 -5.45
C ILE A 56 -2.63 -3.11 -4.70
N PHE A 57 -2.81 -2.01 -3.96
CA PHE A 57 -4.05 -1.71 -3.26
C PHE A 57 -5.22 -1.59 -4.25
N ILE A 58 -5.05 -0.85 -5.35
CA ILE A 58 -6.06 -0.70 -6.42
C ILE A 58 -6.34 -2.05 -7.13
N PHE A 59 -5.33 -2.91 -7.27
CA PHE A 59 -5.52 -4.24 -7.85
C PHE A 59 -6.25 -5.21 -6.92
N VAL A 60 -5.87 -5.26 -5.64
CA VAL A 60 -6.54 -6.04 -4.60
C VAL A 60 -7.97 -5.53 -4.37
N PHE A 61 -8.14 -4.21 -4.44
CA PHE A 61 -9.42 -3.50 -4.48
C PHE A 61 -10.34 -3.99 -5.60
N ALA A 62 -9.82 -4.12 -6.83
CA ALA A 62 -10.61 -4.55 -7.97
C ALA A 62 -11.04 -6.03 -7.89
N THR A 63 -10.32 -6.85 -7.12
CA THR A 63 -10.37 -8.30 -7.28
C THR A 63 -10.88 -9.05 -6.04
N PHE A 64 -10.63 -8.56 -4.82
CA PHE A 64 -10.78 -9.40 -3.61
C PHE A 64 -11.57 -8.82 -2.45
N TRP A 65 -11.26 -7.62 -1.94
CA TRP A 65 -11.87 -7.16 -0.68
C TRP A 65 -11.69 -5.65 -0.43
N TRP A 66 -12.77 -4.93 -0.09
CA TRP A 66 -12.72 -3.55 0.42
C TRP A 66 -12.73 -3.56 1.95
N SER A 67 -11.55 -3.66 2.57
CA SER A 67 -11.46 -3.72 4.04
C SER A 67 -10.15 -3.17 4.59
N PHE A 68 -10.17 -2.77 5.85
CA PHE A 68 -9.00 -2.28 6.57
C PHE A 68 -7.77 -3.22 6.48
N PRO A 69 -7.88 -4.56 6.66
CA PRO A 69 -6.74 -5.46 6.52
C PRO A 69 -6.14 -5.47 5.11
N SER A 70 -6.97 -5.33 4.07
CA SER A 70 -6.49 -5.31 2.68
C SER A 70 -5.58 -4.12 2.39
N ALA A 71 -5.92 -2.93 2.93
CA ALA A 71 -5.12 -1.70 2.78
C ALA A 71 -3.77 -1.80 3.47
N ILE A 72 -3.73 -2.41 4.65
CA ILE A 72 -2.48 -2.64 5.40
C ILE A 72 -1.60 -3.62 4.63
N LEU A 73 -2.15 -4.77 4.23
CA LEU A 73 -1.39 -5.81 3.54
C LEU A 73 -0.84 -5.32 2.20
N SER A 74 -1.63 -4.63 1.38
CA SER A 74 -1.16 -4.06 0.12
C SER A 74 -0.03 -3.06 0.32
N GLY A 75 -0.12 -2.24 1.38
CA GLY A 75 0.93 -1.28 1.72
C GLY A 75 2.22 -1.97 2.12
N ILE A 76 2.15 -2.97 3.01
CA ILE A 76 3.32 -3.74 3.45
C ILE A 76 3.94 -4.50 2.27
N PHE A 77 3.14 -5.17 1.45
CA PHE A 77 3.64 -5.94 0.31
C PHE A 77 4.27 -5.03 -0.74
N GLY A 78 3.62 -3.92 -1.13
CA GLY A 78 4.21 -2.97 -2.08
C GLY A 78 5.50 -2.35 -1.57
N GLY A 79 5.46 -1.93 -0.30
CA GLY A 79 6.58 -1.68 0.59
C GLY A 79 7.82 -2.52 0.36
N VAL A 80 7.69 -3.78 0.77
CA VAL A 80 8.77 -4.75 0.83
C VAL A 80 9.17 -5.22 -0.56
N PHE A 81 8.21 -5.56 -1.43
CA PHE A 81 8.53 -6.08 -2.76
C PHE A 81 9.25 -5.07 -3.64
N PHE A 82 8.81 -3.80 -3.63
CA PHE A 82 9.46 -2.78 -4.43
C PHE A 82 10.86 -2.47 -3.89
N THR A 83 10.97 -2.23 -2.58
CA THR A 83 12.25 -1.90 -1.96
C THR A 83 13.26 -3.04 -2.14
N ARG A 84 12.84 -4.30 -2.04
CA ARG A 84 13.69 -5.48 -2.31
C ARG A 84 14.12 -5.60 -3.78
N LYS A 85 13.31 -5.17 -4.74
CA LYS A 85 13.65 -5.27 -6.17
C LYS A 85 14.65 -4.20 -6.61
N VAL A 86 14.53 -3.00 -6.04
CA VAL A 86 15.31 -1.82 -6.44
C VAL A 86 16.63 -1.70 -5.65
N THR A 87 16.71 -2.38 -4.52
CA THR A 87 17.94 -2.55 -3.74
C THR A 87 18.74 -3.76 -4.23
#